data_AF-A0A7V5F017-F1
#
_entry.id   AF-A0A7V5F017-F1
#
_cell.length_a   1.000
_cell.length_b   1.000
_cell.length_c   1.000
_cell.angle_alpha   90.00
_cell.angle_beta   90.00
_cell.angle_gamma   90.00
#
_symmetry.space_group_name_H-M   'P 1'
#
loop_
_entity.id
_entity.type
_entity.pdbx_description
1 polymer ?
#
loop_
_entity_poly.entity_id
_entity_poly.type
_entity_poly.pdbx_seq_one_letter_code
_entity_poly.pdbx_strand_id
1 'polypeptide(L)' 'MSSITVADTLELSIPERIQLVEEIWDTIAARAEAVELTGAEKKIIDERLEAHRRDPQAGATWKEVYRRITKKT' A
#
# COMPACT_ATOMS: atom_id res chain seq x y z
N MET A 1 -1.49 -25.36 14.51
CA MET A 1 -1.31 -24.50 13.31
C MET A 1 0.18 -24.40 13.08
N SER A 2 0.67 -24.77 11.90
CA SER A 2 2.09 -24.60 11.56
C SER A 2 2.37 -23.11 11.39
N SER A 3 3.36 -22.58 12.11
CA SER A 3 3.81 -21.21 11.88
C SER A 3 4.76 -21.19 10.69
N ILE A 4 4.40 -20.47 9.63
CA ILE A 4 5.35 -20.13 8.57
C ILE A 4 6.28 -19.06 9.12
N THR A 5 7.58 -19.29 9.06
CA THR A 5 8.60 -18.33 9.46
C THR A 5 9.05 -17.50 8.26
N VAL A 6 9.65 -16.34 8.52
CA VAL A 6 10.27 -15.55 7.45
C VAL A 6 11.36 -16.35 6.74
N ALA A 7 12.07 -17.23 7.45
CA ALA A 7 13.10 -18.09 6.86
C ALA A 7 12.51 -19.04 5.80
N ASP A 8 11.31 -19.59 6.02
CA ASP A 8 10.63 -20.46 5.06
C ASP A 8 10.30 -19.73 3.75
N THR A 9 10.06 -18.41 3.82
CA THR A 9 9.82 -17.58 2.63
C THR A 9 11.10 -17.24 1.83
N LEU A 10 12.28 -17.49 2.39
CA LEU A 10 13.55 -17.24 1.71
C LEU A 10 13.84 -18.27 0.61
N GLU A 11 13.29 -19.49 0.74
CA GLU A 11 13.39 -20.57 -0.24
C GLU A 11 12.53 -20.31 -1.49
N LEU A 12 11.53 -19.42 -1.38
CA LEU A 12 10.71 -18.98 -2.50
C LEU A 12 11.47 -18.03 -3.41
N SER A 13 11.19 -18.09 -4.71
CA SER A 13 11.62 -17.08 -5.67
C SER A 13 10.98 -15.71 -5.37
N ILE A 14 11.53 -14.63 -5.94
CA ILE A 14 10.95 -13.28 -5.76
C ILE A 14 9.47 -13.22 -6.22
N PRO A 15 9.08 -13.77 -7.40
CA PRO A 15 7.67 -13.79 -7.79
C PRO A 15 6.78 -14.53 -6.80
N GLU A 16 7.21 -15.69 -6.31
CA GLU A 16 6.44 -16.48 -5.32
C GLU A 16 6.28 -15.75 -3.99
N ARG A 17 7.31 -15.02 -3.54
CA ARG A 17 7.19 -14.16 -2.36
C ARG A 17 6.18 -13.04 -2.57
N ILE A 18 6.17 -12.42 -3.75
CA ILE A 18 5.21 -11.35 -4.07
C ILE A 18 3.79 -11.92 -4.08
N GLN A 19 3.58 -13.06 -4.72
CA GLN A 19 2.30 -13.76 -4.74
C GLN A 19 1.80 -14.11 -3.34
N LEU A 20 2.67 -14.67 -2.49
CA LEU A 20 2.32 -14.99 -1.11
C LEU A 20 1.92 -13.75 -0.30
N VAL A 21 2.64 -12.64 -0.50
CA VAL A 21 2.33 -11.35 0.13
C VAL A 21 0.96 -10.84 -0.31
N GLU A 22 0.62 -10.94 -1.60
CA GLU A 22 -0.69 -10.57 -2.14
C GLU A 22 -1.80 -11.43 -1.54
N GLU A 23 -1.64 -12.75 -1.52
CA GLU A 23 -2.61 -13.68 -0.94
C GLU A 23 -2.85 -13.41 0.56
N ILE A 24 -1.78 -13.14 1.32
CA ILE A 24 -1.92 -12.74 2.72
C ILE A 24 -2.71 -11.44 2.82
N TRP A 25 -2.41 -10.45 1.98
CA TRP A 25 -3.13 -9.17 1.97
C TRP A 25 -4.62 -9.35 1.67
N ASP A 26 -4.98 -10.21 0.71
CA ASP A 26 -6.36 -10.53 0.38
C ASP A 26 -7.11 -11.15 1.56
N THR A 27 -6.45 -12.06 2.30
CA THR A 27 -7.08 -12.67 3.49
C THR A 27 -7.31 -11.66 4.62
N ILE A 28 -6.41 -10.68 4.77
CA ILE A 28 -6.55 -9.60 5.75
C ILE A 28 -7.69 -8.69 5.31
N ALA A 29 -7.70 -8.26 4.05
CA ALA A 29 -8.74 -7.38 3.50
C ALA A 29 -10.14 -8.02 3.60
N ALA A 30 -10.26 -9.32 3.35
CA ALA A 30 -11.52 -10.05 3.45
C ALA A 30 -12.09 -10.15 4.88
N ARG A 31 -11.22 -10.00 5.89
CA ARG A 31 -11.59 -10.08 7.33
C ARG A 31 -11.54 -8.74 8.04
N ALA A 32 -10.95 -7.72 7.41
CA ALA A 32 -10.87 -6.39 7.96
C ALA A 32 -12.30 -5.86 8.12
N GLU A 33 -12.65 -5.48 9.34
CA GLU A 33 -13.86 -4.68 9.57
C GLU A 33 -13.72 -3.40 8.74
N ALA A 34 -14.81 -3.00 8.07
CA ALA A 34 -14.82 -1.78 7.30
C ALA A 34 -14.47 -0.61 8.23
N VAL A 35 -13.30 -0.01 8.01
CA VAL A 35 -12.94 1.23 8.69
C VAL A 35 -13.81 2.33 8.08
N GLU A 36 -14.91 2.64 8.76
CA GLU A 36 -15.81 3.71 8.35
C GLU A 36 -15.08 5.04 8.44
N LEU A 37 -14.89 5.68 7.28
CA LEU A 37 -14.37 7.02 7.22
C LEU A 37 -15.43 8.01 7.72
N THR A 38 -15.02 8.91 8.59
CA THR A 38 -15.84 10.06 8.99
C THR A 38 -16.17 10.93 7.77
N GLY A 39 -17.25 11.72 7.85
CA GLY A 39 -17.58 12.66 6.78
C GLY A 39 -16.48 13.67 6.49
N ALA A 40 -15.69 14.05 7.51
CA ALA A 40 -14.54 14.94 7.36
C ALA A 40 -13.41 14.29 6.56
N GLU A 41 -13.10 13.02 6.82
CA GLU A 41 -12.07 12.28 6.09
C GLU A 41 -12.49 12.05 4.63
N LYS A 42 -13.75 11.68 4.37
CA LYS A 42 -14.29 11.53 3.01
C LYS A 42 -14.15 12.84 2.23
N LYS A 43 -14.50 13.97 2.85
CA LYS A 43 -14.36 15.30 2.22
C LYS A 43 -12.92 15.62 1.83
N ILE A 44 -11.94 15.31 2.68
CA ILE A 44 -10.51 15.53 2.35
C ILE A 44 -10.09 14.68 1.15
N ILE A 45 -10.57 13.44 1.06
CA ILE A 45 -10.27 12.56 -0.07
C ILE A 45 -10.87 13.12 -1.36
N ASP A 46 -12.14 13.53 -1.33
CA ASP A 46 -12.83 14.12 -2.47
C ASP A 46 -12.11 15.38 -2.97
N GLU A 47 -11.72 16.29 -2.06
CA GLU A 47 -10.99 17.51 -2.39
C GLU A 47 -9.63 17.21 -3.04
N ARG A 48 -8.88 16.25 -2.50
CA ARG A 48 -7.58 15.84 -3.05
C ARG A 48 -7.73 15.15 -4.40
N LEU A 49 -8.79 14.37 -4.59
CA LEU A 49 -9.06 13.70 -5.84
C LEU A 49 -9.45 14.72 -6.93
N GLU A 50 -10.27 15.71 -6.60
CA GLU A 50 -10.60 16.81 -7.52
C GLU A 50 -9.38 17.69 -7.84
N ALA A 51 -8.50 17.93 -6.87
CA ALA A 51 -7.24 18.63 -7.14
C ALA A 51 -6.36 17.83 -8.13
N HIS A 52 -6.25 16.51 -7.96
CA HIS A 52 -5.49 15.66 -8.86
C HIS A 52 -6.14 15.53 -10.25
N ARG A 53 -7.47 15.49 -10.35
CA ARG A 53 -8.19 15.51 -11.64
C ARG A 53 -7.92 16.78 -12.43
N ARG A 54 -7.83 17.93 -11.75
CA ARG A 54 -7.51 19.23 -12.36
C ARG A 54 -6.05 19.35 -12.76
N ASP A 55 -5.14 18.76 -11.98
CA ASP A 55 -3.72 18.70 -12.31
C ASP A 55 -3.15 17.29 -12.04
N PRO A 56 -3.18 16.40 -13.04
CA PRO A 56 -2.65 15.05 -12.91
C PRO A 56 -1.14 15.01 -12.64
N GLN A 57 -0.41 16.09 -12.92
CA GLN A 57 1.05 16.17 -12.73
C GLN A 57 1.46 16.79 -11.40
N ALA A 58 0.49 17.20 -10.56
CA ALA A 58 0.77 17.74 -9.22
C ALA A 58 1.38 16.70 -8.25
N GLY A 59 1.36 15.42 -8.62
CA GLY A 59 1.96 14.33 -7.85
C GLY A 59 3.47 14.20 -8.07
N ALA A 60 4.16 13.53 -7.15
CA ALA A 60 5.55 13.13 -7.33
C ALA A 60 5.60 11.70 -7.91
N THR A 61 6.49 11.48 -8.87
CA THR A 61 6.79 10.14 -9.37
C THR A 61 7.35 9.27 -8.26
N TRP A 62 7.20 7.94 -8.39
CA TRP A 62 7.80 7.01 -7.43
C TRP A 62 9.31 7.24 -7.25
N LYS A 63 10.04 7.54 -8.34
CA LYS A 63 11.48 7.83 -8.30
C LYS A 63 11.79 9.07 -7.43
N GLU A 64 10.98 10.11 -7.52
CA GLU A 64 11.13 11.32 -6.71
C GLU A 64 10.82 11.07 -5.24
N VAL A 65 9.74 10.34 -4.96
CA VAL A 65 9.37 9.94 -3.59
C VAL A 65 10.45 9.05 -2.99
N TYR A 66 10.89 8.01 -3.69
CA TYR A 66 11.94 7.10 -3.27
C TYR A 66 13.23 7.85 -2.92
N ARG A 67 13.66 8.76 -3.80
CA ARG A 67 14.84 9.61 -3.56
C ARG A 67 14.66 10.50 -2.32
N ARG A 68 13.46 11.00 -2.07
CA ARG A 68 13.16 11.84 -0.89
C ARG A 68 13.23 11.04 0.41
N ILE A 69 12.65 9.83 0.45
CA ILE A 69 12.57 9.01 1.68
C ILE A 69 13.87 8.25 1.98
N THR A 70 14.69 7.97 0.97
CA THR A 70 15.98 7.27 1.15
C THR A 70 17.17 8.20 1.30
N LYS A 71 16.97 9.53 1.18
CA LYS A 71 17.97 10.52 1.56
C LYS A 71 18.25 10.39 3.06
N LYS A 72 19.36 9.73 3.40
CA LYS A 72 19.89 9.71 4.77
C LYS A 72 20.06 11.16 5.26
N THR A 73 19.50 11.44 6.42
CA THR A 73 19.91 12.58 7.26
C THR A 73 21.25 12.25 7.88
#